data_AF-C7ZJQ3-F1
#
_entry.id   AF-C7ZJQ3-F1
#
_cell.length_a   1.000
_cell.length_b   1.000
_cell.length_c   1.000
_cell.angle_alpha   90.00
_cell.angle_beta   90.00
_cell.angle_gamma   90.00
#
_symmetry.space_group_name_H-M   'P 1'
#
loop_
_entity.id
_entity.type
_entity.pdbx_description
1 polymer ?
#
loop_
_entity_poly.entity_id
_entity_poly.type
_entity_poly.pdbx_seq_one_letter_code
_entity_poly.pdbx_strand_id
1 'polypeptide(L)'
;MAEKNAHLGIEPKRRSPHKKVRTGCVTCKYVLPPMAPIATTFDSEFWRLELPRICQSDPAIWHAAVSFGCVHESYIAIFTCVCHFEGLQDQARIHLRAGYKLLQEIQQEEDARWNPKSRSSPSTESAASISPISLSSISSILTGFHISEQALSRGGISDLPMLILRHDSFTEWRTYTAPSKMPYLTVENLTRASRASESLLNGLVLFMQRHANQIKDIFLGTGGTSLMESIALKQEPETRRFAEISRAMQLFQNEVDVREAEASDYLADSWVNRTLLTLKLFQETSRFILLKDPDEPDLVRRHAELPAAAMRLVKLAEEILNLVGESCDKPLVPSPPTSTPLFILAHSGITQETRRRAIELLKRPKMVGIWDTLLSARIGEAIMEREKSAAYEDQLRRVAEGTLAPEVIEKDADSPVDPLHRIFNMTLVMEGRRRARISLRTWQDWIRGQGGEQRVIEW
;
A
#
# COMPACT_ATOMS: atom_id res chain seq x y z
N MET A 1 22.25 41.69 -62.90
CA MET A 1 21.80 40.32 -63.18
C MET A 1 22.21 39.44 -62.01
N ALA A 2 21.22 38.75 -61.43
CA ALA A 2 21.27 37.47 -60.71
C ALA A 2 22.06 37.32 -59.39
N GLU A 3 21.30 37.27 -58.29
CA GLU A 3 21.22 36.18 -57.28
C GLU A 3 21.78 34.81 -57.74
N LYS A 4 22.20 33.81 -56.94
CA LYS A 4 22.19 33.43 -55.52
C LYS A 4 22.98 32.10 -55.45
N ASN A 5 23.68 31.79 -54.36
CA ASN A 5 23.33 30.65 -53.48
C ASN A 5 24.38 30.40 -52.39
N ALA A 6 23.84 30.20 -51.19
CA ALA A 6 24.52 30.01 -49.93
C ALA A 6 24.78 28.52 -49.66
N HIS A 7 25.85 28.22 -48.92
CA HIS A 7 25.86 27.11 -47.95
C HIS A 7 26.51 27.57 -46.65
N LEU A 8 25.71 27.52 -45.59
CA LEU A 8 26.03 27.86 -44.21
C LEU A 8 26.91 26.79 -43.57
N GLY A 9 28.11 27.17 -43.13
CA GLY A 9 28.95 26.39 -42.23
C GLY A 9 28.56 26.65 -40.78
N ILE A 10 28.26 25.59 -40.03
CA ILE A 10 27.97 25.63 -38.59
C ILE A 10 29.25 25.29 -37.83
N GLU A 11 29.82 26.25 -37.11
CA GLU A 11 30.90 26.03 -36.15
C GLU A 11 30.40 25.28 -34.89
N PRO A 12 31.18 24.36 -34.31
CA PRO A 12 30.78 23.66 -33.09
C PRO A 12 30.97 24.52 -31.84
N LYS A 13 29.86 24.84 -31.18
CA LYS A 13 29.83 25.48 -29.85
C LYS A 13 30.52 24.60 -28.80
N ARG A 14 31.57 25.12 -28.17
CA ARG A 14 32.21 24.55 -26.97
C ARG A 14 31.18 24.37 -25.85
N ARG A 15 30.97 23.12 -25.40
CA ARG A 15 30.16 22.79 -24.23
C ARG A 15 30.89 23.22 -22.96
N SER A 16 30.16 23.89 -22.06
CA SER A 16 30.61 24.23 -20.71
C SER A 16 30.83 22.98 -19.87
N PRO A 17 31.77 22.97 -18.91
CA PRO A 17 32.03 21.81 -18.07
C PRO A 17 30.87 21.57 -17.10
N HIS A 18 30.31 20.36 -17.13
CA HIS A 18 29.29 19.91 -16.19
C HIS A 18 29.83 19.98 -14.75
N LYS A 19 29.08 20.63 -13.86
CA LYS A 19 29.33 20.60 -12.41
C LYS A 19 29.36 19.14 -11.96
N LYS A 20 30.48 18.70 -11.38
CA LYS A 20 30.63 17.39 -10.73
C LYS A 20 29.56 17.24 -9.65
N VAL A 21 28.59 16.35 -9.89
CA VAL A 21 27.67 15.88 -8.85
C VAL A 21 28.50 14.98 -7.93
N ARG A 22 28.75 15.42 -6.70
CA ARG A 22 29.30 14.55 -5.65
C ARG A 22 28.17 13.62 -5.17
N THR A 23 27.89 12.54 -5.91
CA THR A 23 27.17 11.39 -5.37
C THR A 23 28.17 10.48 -4.69
N GLY A 24 28.35 10.63 -3.38
CA GLY A 24 28.85 9.54 -2.54
C GLY A 24 27.80 8.42 -2.58
N CYS A 25 27.82 7.62 -3.63
CA CYS A 25 26.69 6.81 -4.04
C CYS A 25 26.69 5.47 -3.29
N VAL A 26 25.75 5.31 -2.36
CA VAL A 26 25.42 4.07 -1.64
C VAL A 26 25.29 2.88 -2.60
N THR A 27 24.85 3.13 -3.84
CA THR A 27 24.77 2.18 -4.97
C THR A 27 26.10 1.46 -5.28
N CYS A 28 27.26 2.13 -5.23
CA CYS A 28 28.55 1.47 -5.49
C CYS A 28 28.91 0.41 -4.43
N LYS A 29 28.42 0.57 -3.20
CA LYS A 29 28.71 -0.34 -2.08
C LYS A 29 27.90 -1.64 -2.16
N TYR A 30 26.72 -1.61 -2.78
CA TYR A 30 25.77 -2.73 -2.79
C TYR A 30 25.56 -3.37 -4.18
N VAL A 31 25.87 -2.69 -5.29
CA VAL A 31 25.71 -3.24 -6.66
C VAL A 31 26.82 -4.22 -7.01
N LEU A 32 28.04 -3.94 -6.57
CA LEU A 32 29.25 -4.48 -7.20
C LEU A 32 29.84 -5.72 -6.50
N PRO A 33 29.77 -5.87 -5.16
CA PRO A 33 30.22 -7.09 -4.49
C PRO A 33 29.49 -8.39 -4.89
N PRO A 34 28.16 -8.41 -5.16
CA PRO A 34 27.44 -9.64 -5.53
C PRO A 34 27.53 -10.02 -7.01
N MET A 35 28.10 -9.17 -7.88
CA MET A 35 28.23 -9.43 -9.33
C MET A 35 29.48 -10.27 -9.68
N ALA A 36 30.41 -10.41 -8.73
CA ALA A 36 31.64 -11.19 -8.88
C ALA A 36 31.44 -12.69 -9.23
N PRO A 37 30.37 -13.40 -8.80
CA PRO A 37 30.17 -14.81 -9.17
C PRO A 37 29.66 -15.04 -10.59
N ILE A 38 29.09 -14.02 -11.26
CA ILE A 38 28.42 -14.17 -12.56
C ILE A 38 29.39 -13.96 -13.73
N ALA A 39 30.52 -13.29 -13.50
CA ALA A 39 31.51 -12.99 -14.53
C ALA A 39 32.75 -13.87 -14.39
N THR A 40 32.75 -15.02 -15.07
CA THR A 40 33.89 -15.95 -15.15
C THR A 40 35.11 -15.41 -15.92
N THR A 41 35.05 -14.17 -16.41
CA THR A 41 36.04 -13.56 -17.31
C THR A 41 36.91 -12.46 -16.68
N PHE A 42 36.52 -11.91 -15.54
CA PHE A 42 37.26 -10.84 -14.85
C PHE A 42 37.45 -11.17 -13.38
N ASP A 43 38.58 -10.75 -12.80
CA ASP A 43 38.90 -11.04 -11.41
C ASP A 43 37.96 -10.32 -10.42
N SER A 44 37.93 -10.83 -9.18
CA SER A 44 37.06 -10.27 -8.13
C SER A 44 37.43 -8.84 -7.72
N GLU A 45 38.66 -8.40 -8.00
CA GLU A 45 39.16 -7.08 -7.64
C GLU A 45 38.63 -6.02 -8.60
N PHE A 46 38.55 -6.36 -9.89
CA PHE A 46 37.91 -5.56 -10.93
C PHE A 46 36.46 -5.21 -10.56
N TRP A 47 35.66 -6.22 -10.20
CA TRP A 47 34.26 -6.00 -9.83
C TRP A 47 34.11 -5.22 -8.52
N ARG A 48 34.95 -5.48 -7.52
CA ARG A 48 34.81 -4.87 -6.18
C ARG A 48 35.40 -3.48 -6.05
N LEU A 49 36.44 -3.15 -6.81
CA LEU A 49 37.23 -1.93 -6.63
C LEU A 49 37.27 -1.08 -7.90
N GLU A 50 37.59 -1.67 -9.06
CA GLU A 50 37.82 -0.91 -10.29
C GLU A 50 36.52 -0.45 -10.97
N LEU A 51 35.54 -1.33 -11.15
CA LEU A 51 34.25 -0.96 -11.72
C LEU A 51 33.54 0.14 -10.90
N PRO A 52 33.51 0.12 -9.55
CA PRO A 52 32.97 1.24 -8.78
C PRO A 52 33.73 2.56 -8.99
N ARG A 53 35.06 2.51 -9.08
CA ARG A 53 35.90 3.70 -9.35
C ARG A 53 35.59 4.28 -10.73
N ILE A 54 35.47 3.42 -11.75
CA ILE A 54 35.16 3.81 -13.12
C ILE A 54 33.74 4.41 -13.19
N CYS A 55 32.76 3.80 -12.53
CA CYS A 55 31.39 4.32 -12.42
C CYS A 55 31.31 5.71 -11.76
N GLN A 56 32.23 6.04 -10.85
CA GLN A 56 32.30 7.40 -10.28
C GLN A 56 32.83 8.44 -11.27
N SER A 57 33.63 8.01 -12.25
CA SER A 57 34.24 8.87 -13.26
C SER A 57 33.46 8.96 -14.56
N ASP A 58 32.70 7.92 -14.91
CA ASP A 58 31.98 7.80 -16.18
C ASP A 58 30.49 7.43 -15.95
N PRO A 59 29.57 8.38 -16.17
CA PRO A 59 28.14 8.15 -16.04
C PRO A 59 27.58 7.07 -16.98
N ALA A 60 28.15 6.89 -18.18
CA ALA A 60 27.68 5.88 -19.13
C ALA A 60 27.98 4.47 -18.62
N ILE A 61 29.16 4.29 -18.02
CA ILE A 61 29.56 3.02 -17.40
C ILE A 61 28.75 2.76 -16.12
N TRP A 62 28.41 3.80 -15.36
CA TRP A 62 27.47 3.67 -14.24
C TRP A 62 26.10 3.17 -14.69
N HIS A 63 25.52 3.80 -15.72
CA HIS A 63 24.24 3.35 -16.26
C HIS A 63 24.31 1.92 -16.79
N ALA A 64 25.41 1.54 -17.46
CA ALA A 64 25.63 0.17 -17.93
C ALA A 64 25.74 -0.84 -16.77
N ALA A 65 26.48 -0.52 -15.70
CA ALA A 65 26.63 -1.39 -14.53
C ALA A 65 25.33 -1.54 -13.73
N VAL A 66 24.54 -0.46 -13.61
CA VAL A 66 23.20 -0.51 -13.01
C VAL A 66 22.25 -1.32 -13.89
N SER A 67 22.24 -1.08 -15.21
CA SER A 67 21.45 -1.87 -16.15
C SER A 67 21.83 -3.35 -16.11
N PHE A 68 23.12 -3.67 -15.97
CA PHE A 68 23.62 -5.04 -15.85
C PHE A 68 23.24 -5.67 -14.49
N GLY A 69 23.31 -4.93 -13.38
CA GLY A 69 22.79 -5.38 -12.08
C GLY A 69 21.27 -5.56 -12.07
N CYS A 70 20.55 -4.77 -12.87
CA CYS A 70 19.11 -4.91 -13.10
C CYS A 70 18.76 -6.19 -13.90
N VAL A 71 19.70 -6.79 -14.64
CA VAL A 71 19.47 -8.10 -15.28
C VAL A 71 19.28 -9.19 -14.21
N HIS A 72 19.78 -8.99 -12.99
CA HIS A 72 19.49 -9.87 -11.88
C HIS A 72 18.14 -9.48 -11.25
N GLU A 73 17.09 -10.25 -11.53
CA GLU A 73 15.67 -9.96 -11.20
C GLU A 73 15.45 -9.58 -9.72
N SER A 74 16.15 -10.25 -8.80
CA SER A 74 16.03 -9.96 -7.35
C SER A 74 16.61 -8.60 -6.97
N TYR A 75 17.54 -8.06 -7.75
CA TYR A 75 18.28 -6.85 -7.42
C TYR A 75 17.44 -5.58 -7.59
N ILE A 76 16.58 -5.53 -8.63
CA ILE A 76 15.70 -4.37 -8.84
C ILE A 76 14.71 -4.22 -7.69
N ALA A 77 14.12 -5.33 -7.22
CA ALA A 77 13.22 -5.33 -6.09
C ALA A 77 13.93 -4.87 -4.82
N ILE A 78 15.11 -5.43 -4.51
CA ILE A 78 15.93 -5.04 -3.35
C ILE A 78 16.29 -3.55 -3.41
N PHE A 79 16.74 -3.04 -4.56
CA PHE A 79 17.13 -1.64 -4.69
C PHE A 79 15.94 -0.68 -4.58
N THR A 80 14.78 -1.07 -5.14
CA THR A 80 13.52 -0.33 -4.96
C THR A 80 13.15 -0.25 -3.48
N CYS A 81 13.30 -1.35 -2.73
CA CYS A 81 13.14 -1.35 -1.28
C CYS A 81 14.14 -0.40 -0.61
N VAL A 82 15.44 -0.53 -0.88
CA VAL A 82 16.51 0.32 -0.28
C VAL A 82 16.25 1.81 -0.52
N CYS A 83 15.82 2.19 -1.73
CA CYS A 83 15.47 3.57 -2.00
C CYS A 83 14.26 4.05 -1.20
N HIS A 84 13.24 3.21 -1.01
CA HIS A 84 12.12 3.53 -0.10
C HIS A 84 12.63 3.69 1.35
N PHE A 85 13.49 2.78 1.83
CA PHE A 85 14.10 2.82 3.17
C PHE A 85 14.86 4.14 3.42
N GLU A 86 15.69 4.57 2.48
CA GLU A 86 16.49 5.78 2.63
C GLU A 86 15.70 7.08 2.39
N GLY A 87 14.44 6.98 1.96
CA GLY A 87 13.60 8.10 1.58
C GLY A 87 13.94 8.69 0.20
N LEU A 88 14.68 7.95 -0.64
CA LEU A 88 15.09 8.33 -2.00
C LEU A 88 14.00 7.96 -3.02
N GLN A 89 12.84 8.57 -2.86
CA GLN A 89 11.60 8.16 -3.53
C GLN A 89 11.62 8.35 -5.05
N ASP A 90 12.35 9.36 -5.55
CA ASP A 90 12.57 9.53 -6.99
C ASP A 90 13.39 8.40 -7.60
N GLN A 91 14.45 7.97 -6.91
CA GLN A 91 15.25 6.83 -7.34
C GLN A 91 14.40 5.55 -7.29
N ALA A 92 13.67 5.34 -6.19
CA ALA A 92 12.76 4.19 -6.07
C ALA A 92 11.79 4.10 -7.26
N ARG A 93 11.21 5.22 -7.68
CA ARG A 93 10.30 5.28 -8.84
C ARG A 93 10.98 4.93 -10.16
N ILE A 94 12.21 5.39 -10.37
CA ILE A 94 12.98 5.05 -11.59
C ILE A 94 13.23 3.54 -11.65
N HIS A 95 13.68 2.95 -10.55
CA HIS A 95 13.96 1.51 -10.48
C HIS A 95 12.70 0.65 -10.57
N LEU A 96 11.61 1.08 -9.93
CA LEU A 96 10.31 0.44 -10.03
C LEU A 96 9.82 0.41 -11.48
N ARG A 97 9.87 1.54 -12.20
CA ARG A 97 9.45 1.61 -13.61
C ARG A 97 10.31 0.74 -14.50
N ALA A 98 11.63 0.73 -14.29
CA ALA A 98 12.55 -0.11 -15.03
C ALA A 98 12.29 -1.61 -14.79
N GLY A 99 12.14 -2.02 -13.53
CA GLY A 99 11.85 -3.42 -13.17
C GLY A 99 10.49 -3.88 -13.67
N TYR A 100 9.47 -3.04 -13.54
CA TYR A 100 8.14 -3.37 -14.03
C TYR A 100 8.10 -3.55 -15.55
N LYS A 101 8.83 -2.70 -16.30
CA LYS A 101 8.97 -2.85 -17.75
C LYS A 101 9.69 -4.16 -18.12
N LEU A 102 10.79 -4.48 -17.43
CA LEU A 102 11.53 -5.72 -17.66
C LEU A 102 10.64 -6.96 -17.42
N LEU A 103 9.86 -6.96 -16.33
CA LEU A 103 8.91 -8.04 -16.06
C LEU A 103 7.86 -8.21 -17.16
N GLN A 104 7.37 -7.11 -17.74
CA GLN A 104 6.45 -7.17 -18.87
C GLN A 104 7.11 -7.78 -20.12
N GLU A 105 8.37 -7.44 -20.39
CA GLU A 105 9.14 -7.99 -21.51
C GLU A 105 9.37 -9.50 -21.32
N ILE A 106 9.77 -9.94 -20.11
CA ILE A 106 9.95 -11.35 -19.77
C ILE A 106 8.63 -12.12 -19.94
N GLN A 107 7.52 -11.59 -19.42
CA GLN A 107 6.22 -12.26 -19.55
C GLN A 107 5.78 -12.37 -21.01
N GLN A 108 6.01 -11.33 -21.83
CA GLN A 108 5.70 -11.37 -23.26
C GLN A 108 6.54 -12.41 -24.00
N GLU A 109 7.81 -12.58 -23.63
CA GLU A 109 8.65 -13.64 -24.19
C GLU A 109 8.20 -15.04 -23.77
N GLU A 110 7.82 -15.24 -22.51
CA GLU A 110 7.28 -16.51 -22.02
C GLU A 110 5.97 -16.88 -22.73
N ASP A 111 5.06 -15.92 -22.85
CA ASP A 111 3.78 -16.08 -23.55
C ASP A 111 4.00 -16.39 -25.05
N ALA A 112 5.02 -15.77 -25.66
CA ALA A 112 5.40 -16.03 -27.06
C ALA A 112 6.00 -17.44 -27.24
N ARG A 113 6.78 -17.94 -26.28
CA ARG A 113 7.31 -19.32 -26.28
C ARG A 113 6.22 -20.37 -26.10
N TRP A 114 5.17 -20.05 -25.34
CA TRP A 114 4.04 -20.96 -25.08
C TRP A 114 2.97 -20.98 -26.18
N ASN A 115 3.15 -20.18 -27.24
CA ASN A 115 2.20 -20.10 -28.34
C ASN A 115 2.19 -21.42 -29.15
N PRO A 116 1.07 -22.16 -29.25
CA PRO A 116 1.02 -23.54 -29.76
C PRO A 116 1.48 -23.72 -31.23
N LYS A 117 1.66 -22.62 -31.97
CA LYS A 117 2.01 -22.61 -33.39
C LYS A 117 3.52 -22.71 -33.67
N SER A 118 4.37 -22.79 -32.65
CA SER A 118 5.83 -22.85 -32.80
C SER A 118 6.47 -24.14 -32.26
N ARG A 119 5.78 -25.28 -32.31
CA ARG A 119 6.42 -26.58 -32.03
C ARG A 119 7.21 -27.08 -33.24
N SER A 120 8.47 -26.66 -33.32
CA SER A 120 9.51 -27.44 -33.99
C SER A 120 10.72 -27.53 -33.05
N SER A 121 11.04 -28.78 -32.69
CA SER A 121 12.25 -29.26 -32.00
C SER A 121 12.19 -29.33 -30.46
N PRO A 122 12.37 -30.53 -29.87
CA PRO A 122 12.61 -30.68 -28.44
C PRO A 122 14.07 -30.29 -28.16
N SER A 123 14.28 -29.10 -27.62
CA SER A 123 15.58 -28.77 -27.03
C SER A 123 15.56 -29.17 -25.56
N THR A 124 16.42 -30.15 -25.29
CA THR A 124 17.15 -30.42 -24.05
C THR A 124 16.71 -29.63 -22.82
N GLU A 125 16.24 -30.40 -21.83
CA GLU A 125 16.12 -30.07 -20.41
C GLU A 125 16.91 -28.82 -20.01
N SER A 126 16.16 -27.73 -19.79
CA SER A 126 16.68 -26.58 -19.06
C SER A 126 17.09 -27.08 -17.68
N ALA A 127 18.40 -27.04 -17.42
CA ALA A 127 18.96 -27.12 -16.09
C ALA A 127 18.05 -26.34 -15.14
N ALA A 128 17.57 -27.00 -14.09
CA ALA A 128 16.76 -26.39 -13.07
C ALA A 128 17.50 -25.14 -12.57
N SER A 129 17.02 -23.96 -12.96
CA SER A 129 17.48 -22.70 -12.41
C SER A 129 17.05 -22.72 -10.96
N ILE A 130 17.97 -23.13 -10.08
CA ILE A 130 17.88 -22.96 -8.64
C ILE A 130 18.08 -21.46 -8.37
N SER A 131 17.13 -20.65 -8.82
CA SER A 131 17.06 -19.25 -8.42
C SER A 131 16.37 -19.25 -7.06
N PRO A 132 17.01 -18.74 -5.99
CA PRO A 132 16.47 -18.82 -4.62
C PRO A 132 15.18 -18.00 -4.42
N ILE A 133 14.77 -17.20 -5.41
CA ILE A 133 13.58 -16.35 -5.38
C ILE A 133 12.79 -16.58 -6.68
N SER A 134 11.49 -16.85 -6.57
CA SER A 134 10.64 -17.04 -7.75
C SER A 134 10.33 -15.72 -8.47
N LEU A 135 10.31 -15.75 -9.80
CA LEU A 135 9.89 -14.61 -10.64
C LEU A 135 8.50 -14.10 -10.25
N SER A 136 7.59 -15.01 -9.87
CA SER A 136 6.26 -14.69 -9.34
C SER A 136 6.33 -13.80 -8.09
N SER A 137 7.21 -14.11 -7.14
CA SER A 137 7.40 -13.31 -5.93
C SER A 137 7.92 -11.90 -6.23
N ILE A 138 8.87 -11.78 -7.17
CA ILE A 138 9.43 -10.49 -7.61
C ILE A 138 8.35 -9.67 -8.34
N SER A 139 7.58 -10.32 -9.21
CA SER A 139 6.46 -9.72 -9.94
C SER A 139 5.37 -9.21 -9.00
N SER A 140 5.01 -9.99 -7.98
CA SER A 140 4.08 -9.55 -6.94
C SER A 140 4.60 -8.31 -6.21
N ILE A 141 5.85 -8.32 -5.73
CA ILE A 141 6.44 -7.18 -5.02
C ILE A 141 6.42 -5.91 -5.88
N LEU A 142 6.91 -5.98 -7.13
CA LEU A 142 6.97 -4.84 -8.05
C LEU A 142 5.58 -4.36 -8.48
N THR A 143 4.62 -5.28 -8.64
CA THR A 143 3.23 -4.91 -8.94
C THR A 143 2.59 -4.21 -7.73
N GLY A 144 2.83 -4.68 -6.51
CA GLY A 144 2.38 -4.03 -5.28
C GLY A 144 2.93 -2.60 -5.16
N PHE A 145 4.25 -2.43 -5.38
CA PHE A 145 4.89 -1.11 -5.44
C PHE A 145 4.20 -0.18 -6.46
N HIS A 146 3.93 -0.71 -7.65
CA HIS A 146 3.34 0.08 -8.73
C HIS A 146 1.91 0.51 -8.39
N ILE A 147 1.10 -0.38 -7.81
CA ILE A 147 -0.25 -0.08 -7.34
C ILE A 147 -0.21 1.05 -6.29
N SER A 148 0.65 0.95 -5.27
CA SER A 148 0.76 1.95 -4.22
C SER A 148 1.22 3.32 -4.74
N GLU A 149 2.21 3.38 -5.63
CA GLU A 149 2.70 4.63 -6.19
C GLU A 149 1.64 5.34 -7.04
N GLN A 150 0.91 4.58 -7.85
CA GLN A 150 -0.19 5.11 -8.65
C GLN A 150 -1.35 5.58 -7.76
N ALA A 151 -1.67 4.84 -6.70
CA ALA A 151 -2.70 5.22 -5.74
C ALA A 151 -2.39 6.58 -5.09
N LEU A 152 -1.15 6.77 -4.63
CA LEU A 152 -0.71 8.01 -4.00
C LEU A 152 -0.64 9.17 -4.99
N SER A 153 -0.20 8.93 -6.24
CA SER A 153 -0.04 10.00 -7.22
C SER A 153 -1.36 10.42 -7.89
N ARG A 154 -2.31 9.50 -8.09
CA ARG A 154 -3.57 9.75 -8.80
C ARG A 154 -4.80 9.84 -7.89
N GLY A 155 -4.67 9.48 -6.61
CA GLY A 155 -5.76 9.59 -5.64
C GLY A 155 -6.72 8.40 -5.63
N GLY A 156 -6.28 7.23 -6.11
CA GLY A 156 -7.08 6.00 -6.09
C GLY A 156 -6.41 4.83 -6.82
N ILE A 157 -6.77 3.61 -6.42
CA ILE A 157 -6.28 2.34 -7.00
C ILE A 157 -7.18 1.87 -8.17
N SER A 158 -8.42 2.37 -8.26
CA SER A 158 -9.44 1.92 -9.21
C SER A 158 -9.04 2.00 -10.69
N ASP A 159 -8.05 2.82 -11.02
CA ASP A 159 -7.62 3.07 -12.40
C ASP A 159 -6.67 1.99 -12.96
N LEU A 160 -6.37 0.94 -12.20
CA LEU A 160 -5.42 -0.13 -12.55
C LEU A 160 -6.03 -1.55 -12.56
N PRO A 161 -7.18 -1.79 -13.23
CA PRO A 161 -7.92 -3.05 -13.10
C PRO A 161 -7.12 -4.30 -13.49
N MET A 162 -6.26 -4.20 -14.50
CA MET A 162 -5.45 -5.34 -14.97
C MET A 162 -4.35 -5.76 -14.00
N LEU A 163 -3.78 -4.81 -13.23
CA LEU A 163 -2.75 -5.10 -12.24
C LEU A 163 -3.34 -5.77 -11.01
N ILE A 164 -4.50 -5.28 -10.58
CA ILE A 164 -5.25 -5.78 -9.43
C ILE A 164 -5.66 -7.24 -9.65
N LEU A 165 -6.15 -7.57 -10.85
CA LEU A 165 -6.59 -8.93 -11.17
C LEU A 165 -5.46 -9.97 -11.15
N ARG A 166 -4.21 -9.53 -11.26
CA ARG A 166 -3.02 -10.40 -11.28
C ARG A 166 -2.29 -10.44 -9.94
N HIS A 167 -2.82 -9.79 -8.89
CA HIS A 167 -2.12 -9.63 -7.62
C HIS A 167 -2.90 -10.24 -6.46
N ASP A 168 -2.30 -11.27 -5.85
CA ASP A 168 -2.89 -12.08 -4.77
C ASP A 168 -3.41 -11.26 -3.59
N SER A 169 -2.72 -10.18 -3.21
CA SER A 169 -3.19 -9.26 -2.17
C SER A 169 -4.51 -8.54 -2.49
N PHE A 170 -5.12 -8.74 -3.66
CA PHE A 170 -6.45 -8.25 -4.01
C PHE A 170 -7.42 -9.36 -4.46
N THR A 171 -6.94 -10.58 -4.70
CA THR A 171 -7.73 -11.66 -5.30
C THR A 171 -7.85 -12.93 -4.44
N GLU A 172 -6.92 -13.21 -3.53
CA GLU A 172 -6.91 -14.39 -2.65
C GLU A 172 -8.24 -14.60 -1.89
N TRP A 173 -8.88 -13.52 -1.45
CA TRP A 173 -10.15 -13.60 -0.75
C TRP A 173 -11.27 -14.25 -1.57
N ARG A 174 -11.20 -14.21 -2.91
CA ARG A 174 -12.25 -14.70 -3.80
C ARG A 174 -12.41 -16.22 -3.76
N THR A 175 -11.32 -16.94 -3.49
CA THR A 175 -11.26 -18.40 -3.50
C THR A 175 -11.20 -19.00 -2.09
N TYR A 176 -11.04 -18.18 -1.06
CA TYR A 176 -10.92 -18.63 0.32
C TYR A 176 -12.19 -19.30 0.84
N THR A 177 -12.01 -20.41 1.57
CA THR A 177 -13.06 -21.15 2.29
C THR A 177 -12.54 -21.58 3.64
N ALA A 178 -13.40 -21.58 4.66
CA ALA A 178 -13.04 -22.05 6.00
C ALA A 178 -12.58 -23.53 5.97
N PRO A 179 -11.60 -23.92 6.82
CA PRO A 179 -11.16 -25.30 6.89
C PRO A 179 -12.31 -26.21 7.37
N SER A 180 -12.42 -27.39 6.76
CA SER A 180 -13.51 -28.35 7.04
C SER A 180 -13.07 -29.58 7.83
N LYS A 181 -11.76 -29.81 7.96
CA LYS A 181 -11.19 -30.98 8.64
C LYS A 181 -10.22 -30.57 9.73
N MET A 182 -10.28 -31.27 10.86
CA MET A 182 -9.32 -31.14 11.96
C MET A 182 -7.95 -31.74 11.59
N PRO A 183 -6.84 -31.22 12.14
CA PRO A 183 -6.76 -30.05 13.02
C PRO A 183 -6.96 -28.73 12.25
N TYR A 184 -7.68 -27.76 12.84
CA TYR A 184 -7.90 -26.45 12.21
C TYR A 184 -6.70 -25.52 12.44
N LEU A 185 -6.10 -25.55 13.64
CA LEU A 185 -5.00 -24.70 14.04
C LEU A 185 -3.65 -25.16 13.45
N THR A 186 -3.50 -25.00 12.13
CA THR A 186 -2.25 -25.28 11.40
C THR A 186 -1.64 -24.00 10.85
N VAL A 187 -0.32 -24.01 10.64
CA VAL A 187 0.41 -22.90 10.01
C VAL A 187 -0.17 -22.56 8.63
N GLU A 188 -0.55 -23.58 7.85
CA GLU A 188 -1.14 -23.40 6.53
C GLU A 188 -2.52 -22.71 6.62
N ASN A 189 -3.42 -23.20 7.46
CA ASN A 189 -4.75 -22.63 7.62
C ASN A 189 -4.70 -21.18 8.11
N LEU A 190 -3.84 -20.89 9.10
CA LEU A 190 -3.63 -19.53 9.62
C LEU A 190 -3.05 -18.60 8.56
N THR A 191 -2.09 -19.08 7.76
CA THR A 191 -1.49 -18.32 6.66
C THR A 191 -2.52 -17.98 5.58
N ARG A 192 -3.33 -18.97 5.17
CA ARG A 192 -4.39 -18.78 4.16
C ARG A 192 -5.47 -17.81 4.66
N ALA A 193 -5.91 -17.96 5.90
CA ALA A 193 -6.86 -17.04 6.51
C ALA A 193 -6.32 -15.61 6.58
N SER A 194 -5.04 -15.44 6.96
CA SER A 194 -4.40 -14.12 7.06
C SER A 194 -4.28 -13.44 5.70
N ARG A 195 -3.83 -14.16 4.67
CA ARG A 195 -3.77 -13.66 3.29
C ARG A 195 -5.16 -13.30 2.76
N ALA A 196 -6.15 -14.15 2.99
CA ALA A 196 -7.52 -13.89 2.58
C ALA A 196 -8.11 -12.66 3.27
N SER A 197 -7.83 -12.46 4.56
CA SER A 197 -8.30 -11.31 5.33
C SER A 197 -7.68 -9.99 4.87
N GLU A 198 -6.36 -9.97 4.63
CA GLU A 198 -5.69 -8.81 4.02
C GLU A 198 -6.24 -8.52 2.62
N SER A 199 -6.39 -9.57 1.81
CA SER A 199 -6.89 -9.48 0.44
C SER A 199 -8.33 -8.98 0.38
N LEU A 200 -9.18 -9.41 1.32
CA LEU A 200 -10.56 -8.95 1.45
C LEU A 200 -10.61 -7.46 1.79
N LEU A 201 -9.79 -7.02 2.75
CA LEU A 201 -9.73 -5.61 3.14
C LEU A 201 -9.34 -4.72 1.95
N ASN A 202 -8.32 -5.13 1.19
CA ASN A 202 -7.91 -4.44 -0.03
C ASN A 202 -9.03 -4.43 -1.09
N GLY A 203 -9.75 -5.55 -1.25
CA GLY A 203 -10.92 -5.65 -2.12
C GLY A 203 -12.04 -4.68 -1.73
N LEU A 204 -12.32 -4.55 -0.43
CA LEU A 204 -13.32 -3.62 0.11
C LEU A 204 -12.92 -2.15 -0.14
N VAL A 205 -11.66 -1.79 0.09
CA VAL A 205 -11.16 -0.43 -0.22
C VAL A 205 -11.32 -0.11 -1.71
N LEU A 206 -10.98 -1.06 -2.58
CA LEU A 206 -11.17 -0.91 -4.03
C LEU A 206 -12.63 -0.76 -4.42
N PHE A 207 -13.52 -1.55 -3.80
CA PHE A 207 -14.96 -1.44 -4.01
C PHE A 207 -15.45 -0.02 -3.69
N MET A 208 -15.05 0.54 -2.54
CA MET A 208 -15.44 1.90 -2.15
C MET A 208 -14.97 2.95 -3.16
N GLN A 209 -13.75 2.83 -3.67
CA GLN A 209 -13.22 3.74 -4.69
C GLN A 209 -14.00 3.64 -6.00
N ARG A 210 -14.28 2.42 -6.48
CA ARG A 210 -15.01 2.19 -7.74
C ARG A 210 -16.44 2.73 -7.70
N HIS A 211 -17.06 2.73 -6.52
CA HIS A 211 -18.42 3.18 -6.30
C HIS A 211 -18.53 4.58 -5.69
N ALA A 212 -17.42 5.33 -5.59
CA ALA A 212 -17.38 6.64 -4.93
C ALA A 212 -18.38 7.66 -5.50
N ASN A 213 -18.60 7.68 -6.82
CA ASN A 213 -19.60 8.56 -7.44
C ASN A 213 -21.03 8.18 -7.05
N GLN A 214 -21.35 6.89 -6.95
CA GLN A 214 -22.69 6.46 -6.55
C GLN A 214 -22.91 6.72 -5.06
N ILE A 215 -21.86 6.55 -4.25
CA ILE A 215 -21.88 6.90 -2.83
C ILE A 215 -22.07 8.42 -2.65
N LYS A 216 -21.46 9.25 -3.49
CA LYS A 216 -21.73 10.70 -3.53
C LYS A 216 -23.21 10.99 -3.74
N ASP A 217 -23.82 10.36 -4.74
CA ASP A 217 -25.21 10.63 -5.09
C ASP A 217 -26.15 10.25 -3.93
N ILE A 218 -25.80 9.21 -3.16
CA ILE A 218 -26.51 8.85 -1.92
C ILE A 218 -26.36 9.97 -0.89
N PHE A 219 -25.15 10.46 -0.63
CA PHE A 219 -24.90 11.54 0.34
C PHE A 219 -25.59 12.85 -0.03
N LEU A 220 -25.68 13.17 -1.32
CA LEU A 220 -26.34 14.37 -1.82
C LEU A 220 -27.86 14.24 -1.92
N GLY A 221 -28.42 13.04 -1.67
CA GLY A 221 -29.84 12.77 -1.89
C GLY A 221 -30.27 12.86 -3.35
N THR A 222 -29.32 12.87 -4.29
CA THR A 222 -29.57 12.90 -5.74
C THR A 222 -29.72 11.50 -6.33
N GLY A 223 -29.30 10.47 -5.60
CA GLY A 223 -29.50 9.07 -5.94
C GLY A 223 -30.95 8.61 -5.71
N GLY A 224 -31.42 7.67 -6.53
CA GLY A 224 -32.70 7.01 -6.29
C GLY A 224 -32.73 6.29 -4.95
N THR A 225 -33.92 6.13 -4.36
CA THR A 225 -34.13 5.48 -3.04
C THR A 225 -33.56 4.05 -2.95
N SER A 226 -33.46 3.34 -4.09
CA SER A 226 -32.90 1.99 -4.18
C SER A 226 -31.39 1.94 -4.45
N LEU A 227 -30.71 3.08 -4.61
CA LEU A 227 -29.29 3.11 -5.00
C LEU A 227 -28.40 2.46 -3.94
N MET A 228 -28.66 2.73 -2.65
CA MET A 228 -27.91 2.11 -1.54
C MET A 228 -28.07 0.60 -1.52
N GLU A 229 -29.29 0.09 -1.75
CA GLU A 229 -29.54 -1.34 -1.86
C GLU A 229 -28.85 -1.96 -3.06
N SER A 230 -28.87 -1.29 -4.21
CA SER A 230 -28.18 -1.74 -5.43
C SER A 230 -26.67 -1.85 -5.24
N ILE A 231 -26.04 -0.89 -4.55
CA ILE A 231 -24.60 -0.96 -4.26
C ILE A 231 -24.33 -2.07 -3.23
N ALA A 232 -25.15 -2.18 -2.19
CA ALA A 232 -24.98 -3.24 -1.19
C ALA A 232 -25.08 -4.65 -1.82
N LEU A 233 -25.99 -4.86 -2.78
CA LEU A 233 -26.09 -6.12 -3.54
C LEU A 233 -24.81 -6.43 -4.33
N LYS A 234 -24.12 -5.39 -4.86
CA LYS A 234 -22.84 -5.57 -5.56
C LYS A 234 -21.70 -5.96 -4.63
N GLN A 235 -21.82 -5.70 -3.33
CA GLN A 235 -20.82 -6.05 -2.31
C GLN A 235 -21.07 -7.44 -1.67
N GLU A 236 -22.11 -8.17 -2.11
CA GLU A 236 -22.39 -9.52 -1.59
C GLU A 236 -21.22 -10.50 -1.68
N PRO A 237 -20.40 -10.53 -2.75
CA PRO A 237 -19.24 -11.44 -2.81
C PRO A 237 -18.29 -11.22 -1.64
N GLU A 238 -17.98 -9.97 -1.31
CA GLU A 238 -17.13 -9.59 -0.19
C GLU A 238 -17.77 -9.99 1.15
N THR A 239 -19.08 -9.74 1.32
CA THR A 239 -19.82 -10.14 2.54
C THR A 239 -19.82 -11.66 2.73
N ARG A 240 -19.97 -12.45 1.66
CA ARG A 240 -19.88 -13.92 1.75
C ARG A 240 -18.50 -14.39 2.20
N ARG A 241 -17.44 -13.75 1.71
CA ARG A 241 -16.06 -14.14 2.07
C ARG A 241 -15.68 -13.65 3.46
N PHE A 242 -16.21 -12.50 3.89
CA PHE A 242 -16.17 -12.07 5.28
C PHE A 242 -16.73 -13.16 6.21
N ALA A 243 -17.90 -13.73 5.91
CA ALA A 243 -18.51 -14.78 6.74
C ALA A 243 -17.66 -16.07 6.79
N GLU A 244 -17.04 -16.48 5.69
CA GLU A 244 -16.12 -17.64 5.66
C GLU A 244 -14.86 -17.40 6.53
N ILE A 245 -14.32 -16.18 6.53
CA ILE A 245 -13.18 -15.83 7.40
C ILE A 245 -13.62 -15.80 8.88
N SER A 246 -14.77 -15.20 9.20
CA SER A 246 -15.36 -15.24 10.55
C SER A 246 -15.51 -16.67 11.05
N ARG A 247 -16.02 -17.57 10.19
CA ARG A 247 -16.18 -18.98 10.53
C ARG A 247 -14.83 -19.64 10.82
N ALA A 248 -13.81 -19.40 10.00
CA ALA A 248 -12.48 -19.95 10.24
C ALA A 248 -11.88 -19.46 11.56
N MET A 249 -12.04 -18.16 11.88
CA MET A 249 -11.59 -17.60 13.15
C MET A 249 -12.27 -18.25 14.36
N GLN A 250 -13.58 -18.49 14.29
CA GLN A 250 -14.30 -19.22 15.34
C GLN A 250 -13.78 -20.64 15.53
N LEU A 251 -13.52 -21.37 14.43
CA LEU A 251 -12.93 -22.71 14.50
C LEU A 251 -11.55 -22.70 15.15
N PHE A 252 -10.70 -21.71 14.81
CA PHE A 252 -9.38 -21.58 15.43
C PHE A 252 -9.47 -21.25 16.92
N GLN A 253 -10.34 -20.31 17.30
CA GLN A 253 -10.52 -19.93 18.70
C GLN A 253 -11.03 -21.11 19.53
N ASN A 254 -12.05 -21.83 19.04
CA ASN A 254 -12.58 -23.00 19.73
C ASN A 254 -11.51 -24.08 19.94
N GLU A 255 -10.62 -24.30 18.97
CA GLU A 255 -9.51 -25.26 19.12
C GLU A 255 -8.46 -24.78 20.13
N VAL A 256 -8.19 -23.47 20.22
CA VAL A 256 -7.35 -22.89 21.29
C VAL A 256 -7.99 -23.14 22.66
N ASP A 257 -9.27 -22.81 22.81
CA ASP A 257 -9.99 -22.95 24.08
C ASP A 257 -10.03 -24.41 24.57
N VAL A 258 -10.21 -25.38 23.65
CA VAL A 258 -10.15 -26.81 23.96
C VAL A 258 -8.74 -27.23 24.41
N ARG A 259 -7.70 -26.81 23.71
CA ARG A 259 -6.30 -27.13 24.07
C ARG A 259 -5.90 -26.54 25.42
N GLU A 260 -6.36 -25.33 25.74
CA GLU A 260 -6.13 -24.68 27.05
C GLU A 260 -6.88 -25.39 28.18
N ALA A 261 -8.11 -25.86 27.94
CA ALA A 261 -8.87 -26.62 28.93
C ALA A 261 -8.29 -28.01 29.21
N GLU A 262 -7.69 -28.66 28.20
CA GLU A 262 -7.11 -30.00 28.32
C GLU A 262 -5.68 -30.00 28.91
N ALA A 263 -4.96 -28.89 28.83
CA ALA A 263 -3.57 -28.79 29.28
C ALA A 263 -3.38 -27.68 30.34
N SER A 264 -3.21 -28.10 31.60
CA SER A 264 -3.06 -27.22 32.78
C SER A 264 -1.87 -26.23 32.74
N ASP A 265 -0.96 -26.36 31.76
CA ASP A 265 0.28 -25.57 31.62
C ASP A 265 0.51 -25.09 30.17
N TYR A 266 -0.49 -25.21 29.27
CA TYR A 266 -0.34 -24.80 27.88
C TYR A 266 -0.58 -23.30 27.74
N LEU A 267 0.50 -22.53 27.69
CA LEU A 267 0.45 -21.18 27.15
C LEU A 267 0.23 -21.29 25.64
N ALA A 268 -0.90 -20.79 25.14
CA ALA A 268 -1.08 -20.63 23.70
C ALA A 268 0.17 -19.97 23.12
N ASP A 269 0.76 -20.64 22.12
CA ASP A 269 1.95 -20.20 21.44
C ASP A 269 1.81 -18.70 21.10
N SER A 270 2.69 -17.83 21.61
CA SER A 270 2.60 -16.35 21.47
C SER A 270 2.35 -15.91 20.00
N TRP A 271 2.88 -16.66 19.03
CA TRP A 271 2.65 -16.43 17.60
C TRP A 271 1.22 -16.77 17.12
N VAL A 272 0.58 -17.80 17.68
CA VAL A 272 -0.83 -18.16 17.41
C VAL A 272 -1.72 -17.03 17.91
N ASN A 273 -1.54 -16.61 19.17
CA ASN A 273 -2.30 -15.52 19.75
C ASN A 273 -2.17 -14.24 18.91
N ARG A 274 -0.93 -13.87 18.56
CA ARG A 274 -0.67 -12.72 17.68
C ARG A 274 -1.36 -12.84 16.33
N THR A 275 -1.34 -14.02 15.70
CA THR A 275 -2.02 -14.25 14.41
C THR A 275 -3.53 -14.09 14.55
N LEU A 276 -4.14 -14.65 15.61
CA LEU A 276 -5.57 -14.54 15.87
C LEU A 276 -5.98 -13.09 16.16
N LEU A 277 -5.20 -12.34 16.95
CA LEU A 277 -5.42 -10.91 17.17
C LEU A 277 -5.33 -10.13 15.85
N THR A 278 -4.37 -10.46 14.98
CA THR A 278 -4.23 -9.81 13.67
C THR A 278 -5.43 -10.11 12.77
N LEU A 279 -5.89 -11.37 12.71
CA LEU A 279 -7.11 -11.75 11.99
C LEU A 279 -8.31 -10.96 12.51
N LYS A 280 -8.44 -10.84 13.83
CA LYS A 280 -9.51 -10.06 14.47
C LYS A 280 -9.43 -8.58 14.11
N LEU A 281 -8.25 -7.97 14.10
CA LEU A 281 -8.05 -6.60 13.67
C LEU A 281 -8.53 -6.39 12.22
N PHE A 282 -8.13 -7.25 11.29
CA PHE A 282 -8.53 -7.13 9.88
C PHE A 282 -10.01 -7.41 9.65
N GLN A 283 -10.58 -8.36 10.39
CA GLN A 283 -12.00 -8.68 10.32
C GLN A 283 -12.84 -7.50 10.81
N GLU A 284 -12.54 -6.96 11.99
CA GLU A 284 -13.23 -5.79 12.52
C GLU A 284 -13.05 -4.55 11.61
N THR A 285 -11.89 -4.41 10.97
CA THR A 285 -11.65 -3.32 10.00
C THR A 285 -12.47 -3.52 8.73
N SER A 286 -12.60 -4.75 8.24
CA SER A 286 -13.45 -5.08 7.09
C SER A 286 -14.93 -4.79 7.41
N ARG A 287 -15.36 -5.16 8.63
CA ARG A 287 -16.70 -4.85 9.16
C ARG A 287 -16.95 -3.34 9.21
N PHE A 288 -15.92 -2.52 9.44
CA PHE A 288 -16.04 -1.05 9.40
C PHE A 288 -16.33 -0.50 7.99
N ILE A 289 -15.91 -1.19 6.92
CA ILE A 289 -16.05 -0.74 5.52
C ILE A 289 -17.28 -1.31 4.82
N LEU A 290 -17.77 -2.47 5.25
CA LEU A 290 -18.96 -3.11 4.66
C LEU A 290 -20.18 -2.19 4.68
N LEU A 291 -20.97 -2.16 3.61
CA LEU A 291 -22.19 -1.35 3.53
C LEU A 291 -23.33 -1.99 4.33
N LYS A 292 -23.38 -3.32 4.35
CA LYS A 292 -24.30 -4.11 5.19
C LYS A 292 -23.49 -5.12 5.98
N ASP A 293 -23.77 -5.17 7.27
CA ASP A 293 -23.14 -6.09 8.20
C ASP A 293 -24.06 -7.31 8.39
N PRO A 294 -23.58 -8.54 8.13
CA PRO A 294 -24.39 -9.74 8.30
C PRO A 294 -24.78 -9.99 9.77
N ASP A 295 -23.98 -9.50 10.73
CA ASP A 295 -24.19 -9.75 12.16
C ASP A 295 -25.00 -8.64 12.84
N GLU A 296 -25.03 -7.42 12.25
CA GLU A 296 -25.82 -6.28 12.75
C GLU A 296 -26.50 -5.55 11.57
N PRO A 297 -27.64 -6.07 11.07
CA PRO A 297 -28.31 -5.52 9.89
C PRO A 297 -29.00 -4.17 10.17
N ASP A 298 -29.22 -3.80 11.44
CA ASP A 298 -29.77 -2.50 11.81
C ASP A 298 -28.71 -1.40 11.63
N LEU A 299 -28.89 -0.58 10.60
CA LEU A 299 -27.98 0.51 10.25
C LEU A 299 -27.90 1.60 11.32
N VAL A 300 -28.99 1.86 12.05
CA VAL A 300 -29.04 2.91 13.08
C VAL A 300 -28.23 2.45 14.28
N ARG A 301 -28.50 1.23 14.75
CA ARG A 301 -27.75 0.62 15.85
C ARG A 301 -26.27 0.49 15.50
N ARG A 302 -25.97 -0.02 14.31
CA ARG A 302 -24.60 -0.11 13.80
C ARG A 302 -23.90 1.24 13.85
N HIS A 303 -24.53 2.29 13.32
CA HIS A 303 -23.96 3.64 13.32
C HIS A 303 -23.68 4.15 14.75
N ALA A 304 -24.59 3.91 15.68
CA ALA A 304 -24.40 4.28 17.09
C ALA A 304 -23.24 3.53 17.76
N GLU A 305 -22.97 2.28 17.36
CA GLU A 305 -21.89 1.45 17.90
C GLU A 305 -20.52 1.67 17.23
N LEU A 306 -20.48 2.32 16.05
CA LEU A 306 -19.24 2.54 15.30
C LEU A 306 -18.12 3.23 16.10
N PRO A 307 -18.37 4.28 16.92
CA PRO A 307 -17.32 4.88 17.74
C PRO A 307 -16.65 3.88 18.69
N ALA A 308 -17.46 3.02 19.34
CA ALA A 308 -16.95 1.98 20.23
C ALA A 308 -16.19 0.90 19.46
N ALA A 309 -16.66 0.53 18.27
CA ALA A 309 -15.96 -0.41 17.38
C ALA A 309 -14.59 0.13 16.94
N ALA A 310 -14.50 1.40 16.56
CA ALA A 310 -13.25 2.04 16.16
C ALA A 310 -12.23 2.10 17.32
N MET A 311 -12.69 2.34 18.56
CA MET A 311 -11.83 2.28 19.73
C MET A 311 -11.34 0.86 20.04
N ARG A 312 -12.18 -0.17 19.85
CA ARG A 312 -11.75 -1.58 19.98
C ARG A 312 -10.65 -1.92 18.97
N LEU A 313 -10.77 -1.45 17.73
CA LEU A 313 -9.76 -1.64 16.70
C LEU A 313 -8.39 -1.03 17.08
N VAL A 314 -8.38 0.19 17.62
CA VAL A 314 -7.13 0.84 18.08
C VAL A 314 -6.50 0.06 19.23
N LYS A 315 -7.31 -0.42 20.19
CA LYS A 315 -6.82 -1.24 21.30
C LYS A 315 -6.22 -2.57 20.82
N LEU A 316 -6.89 -3.26 19.88
CA LEU A 316 -6.37 -4.49 19.27
C LEU A 316 -5.03 -4.24 18.56
N ALA A 317 -4.93 -3.15 17.79
CA ALA A 317 -3.68 -2.78 17.14
C ALA A 317 -2.57 -2.51 18.16
N GLU A 318 -2.85 -1.78 19.24
CA GLU A 318 -1.89 -1.54 20.32
C GLU A 318 -1.41 -2.84 20.99
N GLU A 319 -2.33 -3.76 21.27
CA GLU A 319 -2.02 -5.08 21.84
C GLU A 319 -1.07 -5.87 20.93
N ILE A 320 -1.39 -5.99 19.63
CA ILE A 320 -0.53 -6.65 18.64
C ILE A 320 0.85 -5.98 18.58
N LEU A 321 0.89 -4.64 18.64
CA LEU A 321 2.15 -3.90 18.56
C LEU A 321 3.06 -4.17 19.75
N ASN A 322 2.49 -4.35 20.95
CA ASN A 322 3.22 -4.62 22.18
C ASN A 322 3.75 -6.07 22.24
N LEU A 323 3.09 -7.03 21.59
CA LEU A 323 3.55 -8.43 21.47
C LEU A 323 4.83 -8.62 20.63
N VAL A 324 5.24 -7.62 19.84
CA VAL A 324 6.42 -7.72 18.95
C VAL A 324 7.76 -7.72 19.72
N GLY A 325 7.74 -7.47 21.04
CA GLY A 325 8.93 -7.48 21.90
C GLY A 325 9.43 -8.87 22.34
N GLU A 326 8.69 -9.95 22.08
CA GLU A 326 9.01 -11.30 22.56
C GLU A 326 9.65 -12.16 21.44
N SER A 327 10.65 -12.98 21.79
CA SER A 327 11.72 -13.53 20.95
C SER A 327 11.38 -14.17 19.59
N CYS A 328 12.30 -13.99 18.64
CA CYS A 328 12.31 -14.46 17.25
C CYS A 328 12.92 -15.87 17.09
N ASP A 329 12.16 -16.94 17.36
CA ASP A 329 12.63 -18.33 17.11
C ASP A 329 11.53 -19.26 16.55
N LYS A 330 10.47 -18.72 15.94
CA LYS A 330 9.29 -19.51 15.50
C LYS A 330 8.86 -19.20 14.06
N PRO A 331 8.05 -20.09 13.41
CA PRO A 331 7.85 -20.12 11.98
C PRO A 331 7.45 -18.75 11.41
N LEU A 332 8.03 -18.36 10.27
CA LEU A 332 7.63 -17.16 9.54
C LEU A 332 6.22 -17.33 8.97
N VAL A 333 5.21 -17.20 9.82
CA VAL A 333 3.83 -16.99 9.39
C VAL A 333 3.75 -15.54 8.93
N PRO A 334 3.49 -15.26 7.65
CA PRO A 334 3.31 -13.89 7.19
C PRO A 334 2.06 -13.33 7.85
N SER A 335 2.26 -12.40 8.78
CA SER A 335 1.21 -11.67 9.48
C SER A 335 1.03 -10.31 8.79
N PRO A 336 -0.19 -9.97 8.33
CA PRO A 336 -0.45 -8.69 7.68
C PRO A 336 -0.08 -7.50 8.59
N PRO A 337 0.41 -6.39 8.02
CA PRO A 337 0.73 -5.20 8.80
C PRO A 337 -0.48 -4.62 9.52
N THR A 338 -0.27 -4.12 10.74
CA THR A 338 -1.27 -3.27 11.42
C THR A 338 -1.37 -1.87 10.79
N SER A 339 -0.45 -1.48 9.89
CA SER A 339 -0.40 -0.14 9.30
C SER A 339 -1.63 0.21 8.48
N THR A 340 -2.15 -0.72 7.68
CA THR A 340 -3.33 -0.47 6.84
C THR A 340 -4.59 -0.24 7.68
N PRO A 341 -4.95 -1.12 8.65
CA PRO A 341 -6.02 -0.84 9.61
C PRO A 341 -5.87 0.49 10.35
N LEU A 342 -4.67 0.78 10.86
CA LEU A 342 -4.41 2.04 11.58
C LEU A 342 -4.56 3.27 10.69
N PHE A 343 -4.11 3.19 9.43
CA PHE A 343 -4.30 4.28 8.47
C PHE A 343 -5.76 4.49 8.10
N ILE A 344 -6.55 3.41 7.95
CA ILE A 344 -8.00 3.50 7.76
C ILE A 344 -8.66 4.19 8.96
N LEU A 345 -8.25 3.89 10.19
CA LEU A 345 -8.77 4.56 11.39
C LEU A 345 -8.33 6.03 11.46
N ALA A 346 -7.08 6.34 11.14
CA ALA A 346 -6.59 7.72 11.09
C ALA A 346 -7.35 8.54 10.03
N HIS A 347 -7.60 7.95 8.85
CA HIS A 347 -8.30 8.60 7.74
C HIS A 347 -9.81 8.69 7.96
N SER A 348 -10.47 7.58 8.34
CA SER A 348 -11.94 7.40 8.31
C SER A 348 -12.58 7.26 9.69
N GLY A 349 -11.80 7.32 10.77
CA GLY A 349 -12.33 7.24 12.14
C GLY A 349 -13.36 8.34 12.42
N ILE A 350 -14.35 8.00 13.25
CA ILE A 350 -15.47 8.90 13.58
C ILE A 350 -15.04 9.93 14.62
N THR A 351 -14.45 9.48 15.73
CA THR A 351 -14.01 10.37 16.82
C THR A 351 -12.58 10.83 16.60
N GLN A 352 -12.29 12.08 16.99
CA GLN A 352 -10.94 12.63 16.86
C GLN A 352 -9.94 11.91 17.78
N GLU A 353 -10.38 11.49 18.97
CA GLU A 353 -9.57 10.69 19.89
C GLU A 353 -9.03 9.41 19.23
N THR A 354 -9.92 8.63 18.59
CA THR A 354 -9.54 7.38 17.92
C THR A 354 -8.52 7.64 16.82
N ARG A 355 -8.71 8.70 16.04
CA ARG A 355 -7.81 9.08 14.94
C ARG A 355 -6.43 9.50 15.45
N ARG A 356 -6.38 10.37 16.48
CA ARG A 356 -5.12 10.79 17.11
C ARG A 356 -4.38 9.58 17.66
N ARG A 357 -5.06 8.67 18.36
CA ARG A 357 -4.45 7.45 18.89
C ARG A 357 -3.94 6.53 17.79
N ALA A 358 -4.67 6.37 16.69
CA ALA A 358 -4.20 5.61 15.52
C ALA A 358 -2.95 6.25 14.89
N ILE A 359 -2.89 7.57 14.77
CA ILE A 359 -1.71 8.31 14.30
C ILE A 359 -0.51 8.09 15.23
N GLU A 360 -0.71 8.16 16.55
CA GLU A 360 0.36 7.90 17.52
C GLU A 360 0.89 6.46 17.43
N LEU A 361 0.03 5.48 17.15
CA LEU A 361 0.48 4.10 16.89
C LEU A 361 1.22 3.97 15.57
N LEU A 362 0.83 4.71 14.52
CA LEU A 362 1.57 4.78 13.24
C LEU A 362 2.96 5.43 13.40
N LYS A 363 3.13 6.35 14.35
CA LYS A 363 4.44 6.94 14.66
C LYS A 363 5.40 5.97 15.33
N ARG A 364 4.92 4.83 15.89
CA ARG A 364 5.81 3.78 16.39
C ARG A 364 6.45 3.10 15.19
N PRO A 365 7.73 3.39 14.88
CA PRO A 365 8.29 3.06 13.58
C PRO A 365 8.29 1.55 13.39
N LYS A 366 7.46 1.09 12.46
CA LYS A 366 7.50 -0.27 11.93
C LYS A 366 7.64 -0.16 10.43
N MET A 367 8.65 -0.81 9.89
CA MET A 367 8.73 -1.05 8.47
C MET A 367 8.09 -2.39 8.19
N VAL A 368 6.90 -2.35 7.59
CA VAL A 368 6.25 -3.55 7.06
C VAL A 368 6.19 -3.41 5.56
N GLY A 369 7.13 -4.07 4.89
CA GLY A 369 7.35 -3.93 3.46
C GLY A 369 7.73 -2.49 3.09
N ILE A 370 6.84 -1.84 2.33
CA ILE A 370 7.06 -0.57 1.64
C ILE A 370 6.47 0.61 2.42
N TRP A 371 5.58 0.31 3.38
CA TRP A 371 4.88 1.31 4.14
C TRP A 371 5.81 1.95 5.15
N ASP A 372 6.15 3.20 4.90
CA ASP A 372 6.67 4.09 5.91
C ASP A 372 5.49 4.51 6.80
N THR A 373 5.33 3.81 7.92
CA THR A 373 4.28 4.09 8.91
C THR A 373 4.31 5.55 9.38
N LEU A 374 5.48 6.19 9.33
CA LEU A 374 5.65 7.61 9.64
C LEU A 374 5.07 8.52 8.54
N LEU A 375 5.25 8.17 7.26
CA LEU A 375 4.56 8.86 6.16
C LEU A 375 3.04 8.76 6.34
N SER A 376 2.51 7.57 6.64
CA SER A 376 1.09 7.36 6.91
C SER A 376 0.59 8.22 8.08
N ALA A 377 1.39 8.33 9.16
CA ALA A 377 1.09 9.20 10.28
C ALA A 377 1.01 10.69 9.86
N ARG A 378 2.01 11.19 9.11
CA ARG A 378 2.02 12.57 8.62
C ARG A 378 0.87 12.89 7.68
N ILE A 379 0.50 11.95 6.82
CA ILE A 379 -0.68 12.08 5.97
C ILE A 379 -1.94 12.18 6.85
N GLY A 380 -2.07 11.34 7.87
CA GLY A 380 -3.17 11.40 8.84
C GLY A 380 -3.27 12.75 9.58
N GLU A 381 -2.13 13.29 10.01
CA GLU A 381 -2.05 14.63 10.62
C GLU A 381 -2.54 15.72 9.65
N ALA A 382 -2.01 15.74 8.43
CA ALA A 382 -2.37 16.72 7.42
C ALA A 382 -3.87 16.65 7.05
N ILE A 383 -4.44 15.44 6.97
CA ILE A 383 -5.88 15.21 6.78
C ILE A 383 -6.66 15.88 7.91
N MET A 384 -6.35 15.56 9.17
CA MET A 384 -7.09 16.09 10.33
C MET A 384 -7.01 17.62 10.41
N GLU A 385 -5.85 18.19 10.11
CA GLU A 385 -5.68 19.65 10.08
C GLU A 385 -6.48 20.30 8.96
N ARG A 386 -6.50 19.72 7.75
CA ARG A 386 -7.31 20.24 6.64
C ARG A 386 -8.79 20.20 6.95
N GLU A 387 -9.28 19.11 7.53
CA GLU A 387 -10.69 18.97 7.92
C GLU A 387 -11.08 20.03 8.97
N LYS A 388 -10.18 20.32 9.91
CA LYS A 388 -10.36 21.41 10.88
C LYS A 388 -10.41 22.78 10.20
N SER A 389 -9.50 23.06 9.27
CA SER A 389 -9.48 24.30 8.49
C SER A 389 -10.78 24.46 7.67
N ALA A 390 -11.23 23.40 6.99
CA ALA A 390 -12.46 23.41 6.20
C ALA A 390 -13.71 23.69 7.05
N ALA A 391 -13.79 23.09 8.24
CA ALA A 391 -14.88 23.36 9.18
C ALA A 391 -14.91 24.82 9.64
N TYR A 392 -13.74 25.39 9.93
CA TYR A 392 -13.61 26.79 10.33
C TYR A 392 -13.96 27.75 9.18
N GLU A 393 -13.49 27.48 7.96
CA GLU A 393 -13.82 28.25 6.75
C GLU A 393 -15.33 28.23 6.45
N ASP A 394 -15.98 27.08 6.61
CA ASP A 394 -17.43 26.95 6.44
C ASP A 394 -18.20 27.75 7.50
N GLN A 395 -17.74 27.71 8.75
CA GLN A 395 -18.33 28.48 9.83
C GLN A 395 -18.23 30.00 9.60
N LEU A 396 -17.04 30.51 9.26
CA LEU A 396 -16.84 31.92 8.92
C LEU A 396 -17.77 32.37 7.79
N ARG A 397 -17.95 31.52 6.78
CA ARG A 397 -18.86 31.81 5.67
C ARG A 397 -20.31 31.92 6.14
N ARG A 398 -20.78 30.99 6.97
CA ARG A 398 -22.14 31.02 7.53
C ARG A 398 -22.39 32.24 8.41
N VAL A 399 -21.38 32.68 9.18
CA VAL A 399 -21.45 33.93 9.95
C VAL A 399 -21.56 35.14 9.03
N ALA A 400 -20.76 35.20 7.96
CA ALA A 400 -20.82 36.28 6.98
C ALA A 400 -22.17 36.32 6.21
N GLU A 401 -22.77 35.15 5.96
CA GLU A 401 -24.10 35.01 5.34
C GLU A 401 -25.26 35.26 6.33
N GLY A 402 -24.97 35.49 7.62
CA GLY A 402 -25.97 35.69 8.67
C GLY A 402 -26.75 34.43 9.07
N THR A 403 -26.30 33.25 8.65
CA THR A 403 -26.94 31.96 8.96
C THR A 403 -26.46 31.33 10.28
N LEU A 404 -25.38 31.85 10.88
CA LEU A 404 -24.86 31.43 12.18
C LEU A 404 -24.50 32.63 13.05
N ALA A 405 -24.82 32.58 14.34
CA ALA A 405 -24.40 33.58 15.30
C ALA A 405 -22.88 33.49 15.58
N PRO A 406 -22.16 34.62 15.76
CA PRO A 406 -20.71 34.64 16.03
C PRO A 406 -20.29 33.93 17.32
N GLU A 407 -21.21 33.72 18.27
CA GLU A 407 -20.91 33.16 19.60
C GLU A 407 -20.77 31.62 19.60
N VAL A 408 -21.09 30.94 18.49
CA VAL A 408 -21.09 29.46 18.37
C VAL A 408 -19.74 28.92 17.85
N ILE A 409 -18.65 29.68 17.97
CA ILE A 409 -17.34 29.35 17.34
C ILE A 409 -16.59 28.23 18.08
N GLU A 410 -16.88 27.97 19.35
CA GLU A 410 -16.25 26.87 20.09
C GLU A 410 -16.95 25.53 19.82
N LYS A 411 -16.47 24.80 18.81
CA LYS A 411 -16.69 23.35 18.74
C LYS A 411 -15.72 22.64 19.68
N ASP A 412 -16.26 21.70 20.45
CA ASP A 412 -15.47 20.71 21.19
C ASP A 412 -14.47 20.04 20.23
N ALA A 413 -13.19 20.01 20.64
CA ALA A 413 -12.09 19.47 19.86
C ALA A 413 -12.27 17.98 19.50
N ASP A 414 -13.14 17.27 20.23
CA ASP A 414 -13.47 15.87 20.00
C ASP A 414 -14.79 15.62 19.27
N SER A 415 -15.49 16.69 18.87
CA SER A 415 -16.69 16.58 18.04
C SER A 415 -16.41 15.84 16.73
N PRO A 416 -17.35 14.99 16.26
CA PRO A 416 -17.27 14.40 14.93
C PRO A 416 -17.14 15.47 13.84
N VAL A 417 -16.31 15.16 12.85
CA VAL A 417 -16.17 16.01 11.65
C VAL A 417 -17.41 15.86 10.79
N ASP A 418 -17.97 16.97 10.34
CA ASP A 418 -19.07 16.97 9.37
C ASP A 418 -18.66 16.21 8.09
N PRO A 419 -19.49 15.29 7.56
CA PRO A 419 -19.18 14.56 6.34
C PRO A 419 -18.70 15.44 5.17
N LEU A 420 -19.21 16.67 5.03
CA LEU A 420 -18.80 17.59 3.97
C LEU A 420 -17.36 18.10 4.13
N HIS A 421 -16.87 18.20 5.36
CA HIS A 421 -15.50 18.65 5.65
C HIS A 421 -14.49 17.50 5.59
N ARG A 422 -14.93 16.24 5.55
CA ARG A 422 -14.03 15.07 5.42
C ARG A 422 -13.27 15.09 4.11
N ILE A 423 -12.04 14.56 4.14
CA ILE A 423 -11.26 14.34 2.93
C ILE A 423 -11.93 13.29 2.04
N PHE A 424 -12.16 13.69 0.78
CA PHE A 424 -12.65 12.83 -0.28
C PHE A 424 -11.49 12.19 -1.06
N ASN A 425 -10.49 12.99 -1.39
CA ASN A 425 -9.35 12.56 -2.19
C ASN A 425 -8.06 13.24 -1.72
N MET A 426 -6.95 12.51 -1.80
CA MET A 426 -5.60 13.02 -1.59
C MET A 426 -4.70 12.62 -2.75
N THR A 427 -3.81 13.52 -3.17
CA THR A 427 -2.71 13.19 -4.09
C THR A 427 -1.39 13.62 -3.50
N LEU A 428 -0.33 12.86 -3.77
CA LEU A 428 0.98 13.04 -3.19
C LEU A 428 2.04 13.17 -4.29
N VAL A 429 2.85 14.20 -4.20
CA VAL A 429 4.00 14.45 -5.08
C VAL A 429 5.26 14.54 -4.23
N MET A 430 6.17 13.59 -4.41
CA MET A 430 7.45 13.58 -3.68
C MET A 430 8.34 14.74 -4.15
N GLU A 431 8.95 15.45 -3.20
CA GLU A 431 9.77 16.65 -3.44
C GLU A 431 11.23 16.51 -2.99
N GLY A 432 11.62 15.32 -2.56
CA GLY A 432 12.96 15.04 -2.10
C GLY A 432 12.99 13.95 -1.04
N ARG A 433 14.04 13.98 -0.23
CA ARG A 433 14.23 12.98 0.82
C ARG A 433 13.20 13.19 1.94
N ARG A 434 12.33 12.18 2.12
CA ARG A 434 11.25 12.17 3.13
C ARG A 434 10.45 13.48 3.20
N ARG A 435 10.17 14.02 2.01
CA ARG A 435 9.42 15.25 1.83
C ARG A 435 8.48 15.08 0.65
N ALA A 436 7.24 15.50 0.84
CA ALA A 436 6.22 15.43 -0.20
C ALA A 436 5.25 16.61 -0.11
N ARG A 437 4.73 17.01 -1.25
CA ARG A 437 3.58 17.90 -1.34
C ARG A 437 2.31 17.06 -1.45
N ILE A 438 1.41 17.23 -0.50
CA ILE A 438 0.09 16.61 -0.49
C ILE A 438 -0.95 17.63 -0.95
N SER A 439 -1.89 17.20 -1.78
CA SER A 439 -3.07 17.97 -2.17
C SER A 439 -4.31 17.27 -1.61
N LEU A 440 -4.98 17.93 -0.68
CA LEU A 440 -6.12 17.40 0.08
C LEU A 440 -7.42 18.05 -0.37
N ARG A 441 -8.36 17.24 -0.84
CA ARG A 441 -9.66 17.71 -1.33
C ARG A 441 -10.78 17.18 -0.44
N THR A 442 -11.56 18.07 0.15
CA THR A 442 -12.75 17.69 0.93
C THR A 442 -13.92 17.30 0.02
N TRP A 443 -14.95 16.67 0.59
CA TRP A 443 -16.22 16.46 -0.12
C TRP A 443 -16.83 17.78 -0.60
N GLN A 444 -16.80 18.82 0.24
CA GLN A 444 -17.28 20.16 -0.11
C GLN A 444 -16.51 20.75 -1.30
N ASP A 445 -15.18 20.66 -1.30
CA ASP A 445 -14.33 21.13 -2.41
C ASP A 445 -14.66 20.38 -3.70
N TRP A 446 -14.91 19.06 -3.61
CA TRP A 446 -15.28 18.27 -4.76
C TRP A 446 -16.66 18.61 -5.32
N ILE A 447 -17.66 18.77 -4.45
CA ILE A 447 -19.02 19.17 -4.84
C ILE A 447 -19.00 20.53 -5.54
N ARG A 448 -18.16 21.46 -5.08
CA ARG A 448 -18.02 22.81 -5.65
C ARG A 448 -17.09 22.90 -6.86
N GLY A 449 -16.45 21.80 -7.26
CA GLY A 449 -15.46 21.82 -8.34
C GLY A 449 -14.15 22.56 -7.99
N GLN A 450 -13.90 22.84 -6.71
CA GLN A 450 -12.69 23.51 -6.24
C GLN A 450 -11.51 22.54 -6.16
N GLY A 451 -10.29 23.08 -6.36
CA GLY A 451 -9.05 22.32 -6.18
C GLY A 451 -8.82 21.91 -4.73
N GLY A 452 -7.97 20.92 -4.50
CA GLY A 452 -7.54 20.56 -3.15
C GLY A 452 -6.53 21.57 -2.59
N GLU A 453 -6.52 21.73 -1.27
CA GLU A 453 -5.53 22.53 -0.57
C GLU A 453 -4.17 21.81 -0.59
N GLN A 454 -3.11 22.52 -0.95
CA GLN A 454 -1.77 21.95 -1.00
C GLN A 454 -0.99 22.24 0.27
N ARG A 455 -0.32 21.22 0.81
CA ARG A 455 0.57 21.32 1.97
C ARG A 455 1.85 20.53 1.72
N VAL A 456 2.92 20.92 2.39
CA VAL A 456 4.18 20.16 2.40
C VAL A 456 4.22 19.35 3.69
N ILE A 457 4.55 18.08 3.58
CA ILE A 457 4.77 17.16 4.71
C ILE A 457 6.20 16.64 4.68
N GLU A 458 6.76 16.45 5.88
CA GLU A 458 8.11 15.92 6.11
C GLU A 458 8.07 14.86 7.23
N TRP A 459 8.85 13.78 7.10
CA TRP A 459 8.85 12.67 8.06
C TRP A 459 10.24 12.10 8.34
#